data_AF-A0AAD7QAC8-F1
#
_entry.id   AF-A0AAD7QAC8-F1
#
_cell.length_a   1.000
_cell.length_b   1.000
_cell.length_c   1.000
_cell.angle_alpha   90.00
_cell.angle_beta   90.00
_cell.angle_gamma   90.00
#
_symmetry.space_group_name_H-M   'P 1'
#
loop_
_entity.id
_entity.type
_entity.pdbx_description
1 polymer ?
#
loop_
_entity_poly.entity_id
_entity_poly.type
_entity_poly.pdbx_seq_one_letter_code
_entity_poly.pdbx_strand_id
1 'polypeptide(L)'
;MVDYVQTGNKRPGFVPVSDSRMSVPVVLVIDECLDEPYLHHLQSSFHAFVDSLPTMIRIGIVLYGRTVSVYDFSEESIASADVLPGDKSSTQEALKAFIYGTGIYLSPMYVSLPVAHSIFSSLRPYKLNIPEASRERCLGTAVEVALAIIQGPTAELSRGVVKRSGGNSRIIVCALNHPNYPHMEKTAIKWMEHLGHEAHRHNTVVDILCAGICPVRIPVLQPLAKASGGVLVLHDDFGEAFGVNLQRASGRAAGSHGLLELRCSDDIFITQVVGPGEEAHIDTNETFKNDTALYIKIISVEETQSFLLSMETKGDIKNDHVYFQIAIQYSNVHQADIPRVITVRLPTVDGISEYLTSVQDEVVAVLVAKRTLLRAKTILMQLICEQQ
;
A
#
# COMPACT_ATOMS: atom_id res chain seq x y z
N MET A 1 17.66 8.52 12.34
CA MET A 1 18.19 7.45 11.48
C MET A 1 17.70 6.14 12.07
N VAL A 2 16.61 5.59 11.54
CA VAL A 2 16.04 4.33 12.05
C VAL A 2 16.48 3.24 11.10
N ASP A 3 17.53 2.52 11.48
CA ASP A 3 17.96 1.29 10.81
C ASP A 3 17.11 0.14 11.33
N TYR A 4 16.29 -0.45 10.46
CA TYR A 4 15.54 -1.66 10.77
C TYR A 4 16.41 -2.88 10.45
N VAL A 5 16.81 -3.60 11.49
CA VAL A 5 17.56 -4.86 11.40
C VAL A 5 16.71 -5.92 10.70
N GLN A 6 17.23 -6.44 9.59
CA GLN A 6 16.63 -7.52 8.82
C GLN A 6 17.01 -8.89 9.44
N THR A 7 16.29 -9.36 10.46
CA THR A 7 16.46 -10.73 10.96
C THR A 7 15.65 -11.72 10.11
N GLY A 8 16.30 -12.29 9.09
CA GLY A 8 15.72 -13.34 8.26
C GLY A 8 15.50 -14.64 9.03
N ASN A 9 14.25 -15.08 9.13
CA ASN A 9 13.91 -16.41 9.62
C ASN A 9 13.97 -17.44 8.48
N LYS A 10 15.16 -18.02 8.23
CA LYS A 10 15.27 -19.27 7.45
C LYS A 10 14.92 -20.45 8.36
N ARG A 11 13.66 -20.91 8.34
CA ARG A 11 13.30 -22.23 8.90
C ARG A 11 13.51 -23.32 7.85
N PRO A 12 14.25 -24.41 8.14
CA PRO A 12 14.38 -25.55 7.23
C PRO A 12 13.11 -26.40 7.27
N GLY A 13 12.52 -26.71 6.11
CA GLY A 13 11.41 -27.66 5.99
C GLY A 13 10.24 -27.23 5.09
N PHE A 14 10.25 -26.01 4.52
CA PHE A 14 9.23 -25.61 3.55
C PHE A 14 9.66 -26.06 2.15
N VAL A 15 9.02 -27.13 1.64
CA VAL A 15 9.13 -27.49 0.23
C VAL A 15 8.17 -26.56 -0.53
N PRO A 16 8.65 -25.64 -1.40
CA PRO A 16 7.74 -24.80 -2.16
C PRO A 16 6.96 -25.69 -3.12
N VAL A 17 5.63 -25.60 -3.03
CA VAL A 17 4.69 -26.21 -3.97
C VAL A 17 4.94 -25.60 -5.35
N SER A 18 5.51 -26.41 -6.24
CA SER A 18 5.69 -26.28 -7.70
C SER A 18 5.31 -24.92 -8.33
N ASP A 19 6.34 -24.26 -8.89
CA ASP A 19 6.35 -23.00 -9.64
C ASP A 19 5.48 -23.00 -10.91
N SER A 20 4.16 -22.93 -10.77
CA SER A 20 3.25 -22.64 -11.90
C SER A 20 2.40 -21.39 -11.73
N ARG A 21 2.75 -20.49 -10.78
CA ARG A 21 1.92 -19.32 -10.44
C ARG A 21 2.49 -18.04 -11.04
N MET A 22 1.70 -17.42 -11.93
CA MET A 22 1.97 -16.14 -12.61
C MET A 22 2.60 -15.13 -11.65
N SER A 23 3.73 -14.55 -12.05
CA SER A 23 4.35 -13.44 -11.32
C SER A 23 3.39 -12.25 -11.22
N VAL A 24 3.37 -11.66 -10.03
CA VAL A 24 2.54 -10.52 -9.69
C VAL A 24 3.08 -9.28 -10.41
N PRO A 25 2.26 -8.56 -11.20
CA PRO A 25 2.73 -7.41 -11.95
C PRO A 25 2.99 -6.19 -11.05
N VAL A 26 3.99 -5.40 -11.45
CA VAL A 26 4.29 -4.09 -10.87
C VAL A 26 4.15 -3.04 -11.97
N VAL A 27 3.28 -2.05 -11.77
CA VAL A 27 3.11 -0.93 -12.69
C VAL A 27 3.66 0.35 -12.06
N LEU A 28 4.61 0.98 -12.74
CA LEU A 28 5.10 2.31 -12.38
C LEU A 28 4.17 3.37 -13.00
N VAL A 29 3.70 4.30 -12.18
CA VAL A 29 2.91 5.46 -12.62
C VAL A 29 3.70 6.72 -12.28
N ILE A 30 4.27 7.37 -13.30
CA ILE A 30 5.34 8.36 -13.13
C ILE A 30 4.85 9.74 -13.56
N ASP A 31 5.01 10.75 -12.70
CA ASP A 31 4.77 12.15 -13.06
C ASP A 31 5.82 12.62 -14.08
N GLU A 32 5.38 13.04 -15.28
CA GLU A 32 6.28 13.54 -16.33
C GLU A 32 6.56 15.04 -16.20
N CYS A 33 5.90 15.76 -15.29
CA CYS A 33 6.00 17.20 -15.12
C CYS A 33 7.22 17.62 -14.27
N LEU A 34 8.38 17.01 -14.52
CA LEU A 34 9.65 17.16 -13.79
C LEU A 34 10.54 18.25 -14.37
N ASP A 35 11.21 19.01 -13.50
CA ASP A 35 12.30 19.89 -13.89
C ASP A 35 13.62 19.11 -14.03
N GLU A 36 14.55 19.65 -14.81
CA GLU A 36 15.87 19.06 -15.11
C GLU A 36 16.67 18.57 -13.89
N PRO A 37 16.78 19.30 -12.76
CA PRO A 37 17.57 18.83 -11.62
C PRO A 37 17.01 17.55 -10.98
N TYR A 38 15.69 17.34 -11.01
CA TYR A 38 15.06 16.16 -10.42
C TYR A 38 15.14 14.93 -11.34
N LEU A 39 15.19 15.17 -12.65
CA LEU A 39 15.12 14.11 -13.65
C LEU A 39 16.30 13.13 -13.57
N HIS A 40 17.53 13.62 -13.40
CA HIS A 40 18.71 12.76 -13.37
C HIS A 40 18.72 11.79 -12.17
N HIS A 41 18.34 12.27 -10.99
CA HIS A 41 18.23 11.44 -9.79
C HIS A 41 17.09 10.41 -9.94
N LEU A 42 15.96 10.83 -10.52
CA LEU A 42 14.84 9.94 -10.78
C LEU A 42 15.18 8.83 -11.80
N GLN A 43 15.82 9.18 -12.92
CA GLN A 43 16.28 8.21 -13.92
C GLN A 43 17.24 7.20 -13.30
N SER A 44 18.20 7.66 -12.50
CA SER A 44 19.14 6.80 -11.79
C SER A 44 18.42 5.83 -10.83
N SER A 45 17.44 6.33 -10.08
CA SER A 45 16.60 5.52 -9.20
C SER A 45 15.77 4.49 -9.96
N PHE A 46 15.23 4.84 -11.13
CA PHE A 46 14.48 3.90 -11.97
C PHE A 46 15.35 2.81 -12.60
N HIS A 47 16.56 3.13 -13.05
CA HIS A 47 17.52 2.15 -13.52
C HIS A 47 17.87 1.15 -12.42
N ALA A 48 18.28 1.65 -11.25
CA ALA A 48 18.58 0.80 -10.09
C ALA A 48 17.37 -0.02 -9.63
N PHE A 49 16.15 0.51 -9.80
CA PHE A 49 14.92 -0.20 -9.49
C PHE A 49 14.69 -1.39 -10.42
N VAL A 50 14.71 -1.21 -11.74
CA VAL A 50 14.46 -2.32 -12.67
C VAL A 50 15.56 -3.39 -12.63
N ASP A 51 16.80 -2.99 -12.37
CA ASP A 51 17.91 -3.92 -12.14
C ASP A 51 17.72 -4.77 -10.87
N SER A 52 17.01 -4.25 -9.86
CA SER A 52 16.75 -4.97 -8.60
C SER A 52 15.54 -5.91 -8.65
N LEU A 53 14.67 -5.78 -9.66
CA LEU A 53 13.45 -6.55 -9.75
C LEU A 53 13.75 -8.01 -10.15
N PRO A 54 13.07 -9.00 -9.53
CA PRO A 54 13.14 -10.38 -9.98
C PRO A 54 12.77 -10.53 -11.46
N THR A 55 13.55 -11.31 -12.19
CA THR A 55 13.47 -11.48 -13.65
C THR A 55 12.08 -11.89 -14.16
N MET A 56 11.33 -12.66 -13.37
CA MET A 56 10.00 -13.14 -13.74
C MET A 56 8.89 -12.12 -13.51
N ILE A 57 9.12 -11.03 -12.75
CA ILE A 57 8.09 -10.00 -12.52
C ILE A 57 7.70 -9.34 -13.83
N ARG A 58 6.41 -9.14 -14.04
CA ARG A 58 5.89 -8.34 -15.16
C ARG A 58 5.88 -6.88 -14.78
N ILE A 59 6.44 -6.02 -15.63
CA ILE A 59 6.45 -4.57 -15.44
C ILE A 59 5.52 -3.89 -16.44
N GLY A 60 4.84 -2.84 -15.97
CA GLY A 60 4.18 -1.84 -16.80
C GLY A 60 4.72 -0.45 -16.48
N ILE A 61 4.82 0.43 -17.48
CA ILE A 61 5.28 1.82 -17.28
C ILE A 61 4.22 2.76 -17.86
N VAL A 62 3.68 3.61 -17.00
CA VAL A 62 2.70 4.64 -17.32
C VAL A 62 3.28 5.98 -16.90
N LEU A 63 3.29 6.95 -17.79
CA LEU A 63 3.61 8.34 -17.49
C LEU A 63 2.35 9.19 -17.50
N TYR A 64 2.30 10.19 -16.63
CA TYR A 64 1.16 11.09 -16.55
C TYR A 64 1.59 12.55 -16.40
N GLY A 65 0.87 13.41 -17.10
CA GLY A 65 0.94 14.85 -17.02
C GLY A 65 -0.43 15.41 -17.37
N ARG A 66 -0.53 16.18 -18.46
CA ARG A 66 -1.83 16.53 -19.06
C ARG A 66 -2.51 15.30 -19.70
N THR A 67 -1.71 14.38 -20.21
CA THR A 67 -2.13 13.13 -20.85
C THR A 67 -1.59 11.95 -20.07
N VAL A 68 -2.10 10.75 -20.37
CA VAL A 68 -1.56 9.49 -19.85
C VAL A 68 -0.86 8.78 -21.00
N SER A 69 0.43 8.49 -20.85
CA SER A 69 1.25 7.78 -21.83
C SER A 69 1.54 6.37 -21.31
N VAL A 70 1.07 5.34 -22.00
CA VAL A 70 1.28 3.95 -21.64
C VAL A 70 2.32 3.34 -22.56
N TYR A 71 3.43 2.85 -22.01
CA TYR A 71 4.51 2.31 -22.81
C TYR A 71 4.24 0.87 -23.26
N ASP A 72 4.54 0.62 -24.53
CA ASP A 72 4.44 -0.67 -25.18
C ASP A 72 5.81 -1.38 -25.20
N PHE A 73 5.83 -2.63 -24.76
CA PHE A 73 7.00 -3.51 -24.77
C PHE A 73 7.05 -4.46 -25.97
N SER A 74 6.17 -4.27 -26.96
CA SER A 74 6.13 -5.09 -28.18
C SER A 74 7.37 -4.90 -29.07
N GLU A 75 8.01 -3.72 -29.02
CA GLU A 75 9.21 -3.40 -29.80
C GLU A 75 10.48 -3.52 -28.94
N GLU A 76 11.47 -4.31 -29.40
CA GLU A 76 12.65 -4.66 -28.60
C GLU A 76 13.67 -3.51 -28.40
N SER A 77 13.61 -2.44 -29.20
CA SER A 77 14.67 -1.40 -29.24
C SER A 77 14.17 0.05 -29.26
N ILE A 78 12.86 0.26 -29.30
CA ILE A 78 12.25 1.60 -29.38
C ILE A 78 11.27 1.74 -28.23
N ALA A 79 11.36 2.87 -27.52
CA ALA A 79 10.37 3.26 -26.53
C ALA A 79 9.16 3.85 -27.26
N SER A 80 8.12 3.05 -27.47
CA SER A 80 6.83 3.49 -28.02
C SER A 80 5.79 3.57 -26.90
N ALA A 81 4.87 4.53 -27.02
CA ALA A 81 3.81 4.72 -26.04
C ALA A 81 2.52 5.16 -26.70
N ASP A 82 1.42 4.62 -26.22
CA ASP A 82 0.08 5.05 -26.58
C ASP A 82 -0.38 6.16 -25.64
N VAL A 83 -1.00 7.19 -26.21
CA VAL A 83 -1.36 8.42 -25.48
C VAL A 83 -2.87 8.51 -25.34
N LEU A 84 -3.33 8.59 -24.09
CA LEU A 84 -4.72 8.73 -23.70
C LEU A 84 -4.98 10.14 -23.15
N PRO A 85 -6.18 10.70 -23.37
CA PRO A 85 -6.57 11.98 -22.80
C PRO A 85 -6.66 11.88 -21.27
N GLY A 86 -6.09 12.87 -20.56
CA GLY A 86 -6.10 12.93 -19.09
C GLY A 86 -7.27 13.71 -18.50
N ASP A 87 -7.99 14.48 -19.32
CA ASP A 87 -9.08 15.38 -18.91
C ASP A 87 -10.41 14.65 -18.64
N LYS A 88 -10.51 13.38 -19.02
CA LYS A 88 -11.71 12.55 -18.87
C LYS A 88 -11.34 11.16 -18.37
N SER A 89 -12.18 10.58 -17.51
CA SER A 89 -12.11 9.15 -17.24
C SER A 89 -12.43 8.39 -18.52
N SER A 90 -11.62 7.37 -18.81
CA SER A 90 -11.82 6.56 -20.01
C SER A 90 -13.02 5.64 -19.82
N THR A 91 -13.90 5.50 -20.82
CA THR A 91 -15.00 4.54 -20.72
C THR A 91 -14.43 3.12 -20.68
N GLN A 92 -15.16 2.21 -20.02
CA GLN A 92 -14.73 0.82 -19.90
C GLN A 92 -14.52 0.17 -21.27
N GLU A 93 -15.35 0.51 -22.26
CA GLU A 93 -15.23 0.04 -23.64
C GLU A 93 -13.98 0.58 -24.33
N ALA A 94 -13.60 1.83 -24.09
CA ALA A 94 -12.40 2.43 -24.67
C ALA A 94 -11.12 1.81 -24.07
N LEU A 95 -11.08 1.64 -22.74
CA LEU A 95 -9.98 0.95 -22.06
C LEU A 95 -9.85 -0.50 -22.52
N LYS A 96 -10.98 -1.18 -22.70
CA LYS A 96 -10.99 -2.52 -23.30
C LYS A 96 -10.39 -2.49 -24.69
N ALA A 97 -10.91 -1.67 -25.61
CA ALA A 97 -10.40 -1.60 -26.97
C ALA A 97 -8.89 -1.32 -27.02
N PHE A 98 -8.40 -0.45 -26.13
CA PHE A 98 -6.99 -0.18 -25.93
C PHE A 98 -6.19 -1.43 -25.49
N ILE A 99 -6.67 -2.15 -24.47
CA ILE A 99 -6.04 -3.38 -23.95
C ILE A 99 -6.12 -4.55 -24.95
N TYR A 100 -7.19 -4.63 -25.74
CA TYR A 100 -7.38 -5.64 -26.79
C TYR A 100 -6.63 -5.29 -28.09
N GLY A 101 -5.92 -4.16 -28.12
CA GLY A 101 -5.06 -3.77 -29.23
C GLY A 101 -3.86 -4.70 -29.39
N THR A 102 -2.92 -4.29 -30.24
CA THR A 102 -1.70 -5.06 -30.55
C THR A 102 -0.56 -4.85 -29.54
N GLY A 103 -0.67 -3.87 -28.64
CA GLY A 103 0.36 -3.51 -27.68
C GLY A 103 0.51 -4.49 -26.53
N ILE A 104 1.73 -4.58 -26.00
CA ILE A 104 2.12 -5.36 -24.82
C ILE A 104 2.47 -4.39 -23.69
N TYR A 105 1.50 -4.06 -22.85
CA TYR A 105 1.70 -3.09 -21.74
C TYR A 105 2.16 -3.72 -20.42
N LEU A 106 2.20 -5.07 -20.35
CA LEU A 106 2.78 -5.82 -19.25
C LEU A 106 3.67 -6.92 -19.81
N SER A 107 4.96 -6.84 -19.50
CA SER A 107 5.93 -7.81 -20.00
C SER A 107 6.93 -8.22 -18.92
N PRO A 108 7.39 -9.49 -18.88
CA PRO A 108 8.39 -9.94 -17.93
C PRO A 108 9.69 -9.12 -18.01
N MET A 109 10.31 -8.89 -16.85
CA MET A 109 11.52 -8.08 -16.75
C MET A 109 12.69 -8.64 -17.56
N TYR A 110 12.86 -9.97 -17.61
CA TYR A 110 13.97 -10.58 -18.35
C TYR A 110 13.98 -10.26 -19.86
N VAL A 111 12.82 -9.99 -20.47
CA VAL A 111 12.70 -9.55 -21.87
C VAL A 111 12.73 -8.02 -21.97
N SER A 112 12.10 -7.35 -21.00
CA SER A 112 11.77 -5.93 -21.09
C SER A 112 12.84 -5.01 -20.53
N LEU A 113 13.87 -5.55 -19.87
CA LEU A 113 14.91 -4.76 -19.19
C LEU A 113 15.56 -3.72 -20.13
N PRO A 114 16.02 -4.07 -21.36
CA PRO A 114 16.63 -3.07 -22.26
C PRO A 114 15.65 -1.98 -22.66
N VAL A 115 14.39 -2.35 -22.93
CA VAL A 115 13.31 -1.41 -23.29
C VAL A 115 13.01 -0.48 -22.12
N ALA A 116 12.91 -1.00 -20.89
CA ALA A 116 12.72 -0.20 -19.69
C ALA A 116 13.85 0.81 -19.46
N HIS A 117 15.12 0.41 -19.63
CA HIS A 117 16.25 1.37 -19.61
C HIS A 117 16.13 2.42 -20.70
N SER A 118 15.73 2.03 -21.92
CA SER A 118 15.51 2.97 -23.03
C SER A 118 14.42 3.99 -22.68
N ILE A 119 13.29 3.54 -22.14
CA ILE A 119 12.18 4.38 -21.68
C ILE A 119 12.67 5.41 -20.66
N PHE A 120 13.34 4.98 -19.58
CA PHE A 120 13.79 5.93 -18.55
C PHE A 120 14.84 6.91 -19.07
N SER A 121 15.77 6.44 -19.91
CA SER A 121 16.75 7.31 -20.58
C SER A 121 16.12 8.30 -21.55
N SER A 122 14.94 7.96 -22.10
CA SER A 122 14.19 8.81 -23.02
C SER A 122 13.41 9.92 -22.32
N LEU A 123 13.20 9.84 -21.00
CA LEU A 123 12.52 10.89 -20.25
C LEU A 123 13.20 12.25 -20.45
N ARG A 124 12.40 13.30 -20.51
CA ARG A 124 12.84 14.67 -20.77
C ARG A 124 12.26 15.62 -19.73
N PRO A 125 12.97 16.71 -19.41
CA PRO A 125 12.44 17.71 -18.50
C PRO A 125 11.25 18.41 -19.15
N TYR A 126 10.37 18.91 -18.30
CA TYR A 126 9.21 19.68 -18.69
C TYR A 126 9.64 20.94 -19.43
N LYS A 127 9.15 21.10 -20.68
CA LYS A 127 9.66 22.12 -21.60
C LYS A 127 8.91 23.46 -21.55
N LEU A 128 7.69 23.48 -21.02
CA LEU A 128 6.88 24.70 -21.01
C LEU A 128 7.27 25.56 -19.81
N ASN A 129 7.27 26.89 -20.01
CA ASN A 129 7.57 27.86 -18.96
C ASN A 129 6.35 28.09 -18.05
N ILE A 130 5.88 27.02 -17.40
CA ILE A 130 4.76 27.03 -16.47
C ILE A 130 5.29 26.59 -15.09
N PRO A 131 5.00 27.34 -14.02
CA PRO A 131 5.38 26.96 -12.66
C PRO A 131 4.87 25.56 -12.31
N GLU A 132 5.69 24.77 -11.59
CA GLU A 132 5.37 23.38 -11.25
C GLU A 132 3.99 23.19 -10.61
N ALA A 133 3.59 24.12 -9.73
CA ALA A 133 2.30 24.12 -9.04
C ALA A 133 1.09 24.36 -9.96
N SER A 134 1.30 24.92 -11.15
CA SER A 134 0.25 25.23 -12.13
C SER A 134 0.18 24.22 -13.28
N ARG A 135 1.06 23.21 -13.30
CA ARG A 135 1.05 22.16 -14.32
C ARG A 135 -0.12 21.22 -14.08
N GLU A 136 -0.88 20.95 -15.14
CA GLU A 136 -1.99 20.00 -15.12
C GLU A 136 -1.46 18.57 -14.96
N ARG A 137 -2.09 17.80 -14.09
CA ARG A 137 -1.75 16.40 -13.81
C ARG A 137 -3.01 15.56 -13.69
N CYS A 138 -3.05 14.44 -14.41
CA CYS A 138 -4.19 13.53 -14.46
C CYS A 138 -3.94 12.21 -13.71
N LEU A 139 -3.45 12.29 -12.46
CA LEU A 139 -3.11 11.10 -11.67
C LEU A 139 -4.27 10.09 -11.56
N GLY A 140 -5.50 10.56 -11.35
CA GLY A 140 -6.66 9.67 -11.23
C GLY A 140 -6.86 8.81 -12.47
N THR A 141 -6.80 9.41 -13.66
CA THR A 141 -6.90 8.72 -14.95
C THR A 141 -5.73 7.76 -15.16
N ALA A 142 -4.51 8.16 -14.76
CA ALA A 142 -3.33 7.31 -14.87
C ALA A 142 -3.44 6.03 -14.01
N VAL A 143 -3.98 6.14 -12.79
CA VAL A 143 -4.24 5.00 -11.91
C VAL A 143 -5.35 4.11 -12.48
N GLU A 144 -6.42 4.69 -13.03
CA GLU A 144 -7.49 3.94 -13.71
C GLU A 144 -6.95 3.12 -14.88
N VAL A 145 -6.12 3.72 -15.73
CA VAL A 145 -5.45 3.04 -16.85
C VAL A 145 -4.52 1.93 -16.34
N ALA A 146 -3.72 2.20 -15.30
CA ALA A 146 -2.85 1.19 -14.69
C ALA A 146 -3.63 -0.01 -14.12
N LEU A 147 -4.77 0.23 -13.47
CA LEU A 147 -5.67 -0.83 -13.01
C LEU A 147 -6.22 -1.66 -14.16
N ALA A 148 -6.63 -1.00 -15.25
CA ALA A 148 -7.15 -1.68 -16.43
C ALA A 148 -6.07 -2.57 -17.08
N ILE A 149 -4.83 -2.07 -17.19
CA ILE A 149 -3.68 -2.83 -17.70
C ILE A 149 -3.42 -4.09 -16.84
N ILE A 150 -3.45 -3.96 -15.51
CA ILE A 150 -3.28 -5.10 -14.57
C ILE A 150 -4.39 -6.13 -14.74
N GLN A 151 -5.64 -5.68 -14.89
CA GLN A 151 -6.78 -6.57 -15.10
C GLN A 151 -6.68 -7.33 -16.43
N GLY A 152 -6.16 -6.65 -17.47
CA GLY A 152 -6.04 -7.19 -18.81
C GLY A 152 -7.39 -7.56 -19.44
N PRO A 153 -7.36 -8.19 -20.63
CA PRO A 153 -8.56 -8.59 -21.37
C PRO A 153 -9.35 -9.73 -20.70
N THR A 154 -8.74 -10.44 -19.74
CA THR A 154 -9.29 -11.67 -19.16
C THR A 154 -10.30 -11.43 -18.03
N ALA A 155 -10.56 -10.17 -17.65
CA ALA A 155 -11.44 -9.81 -16.52
C ALA A 155 -12.89 -10.30 -16.67
N GLU A 156 -13.35 -10.61 -17.89
CA GLU A 156 -14.75 -11.00 -18.16
C GLU A 156 -15.01 -12.52 -18.25
N LEU A 157 -13.97 -13.34 -18.45
CA LEU A 157 -14.14 -14.78 -18.72
C LEU A 157 -14.37 -15.66 -17.47
N SER A 158 -14.36 -15.10 -16.26
CA SER A 158 -14.50 -15.89 -15.03
C SER A 158 -15.34 -15.18 -13.96
N ARG A 159 -16.66 -15.19 -14.17
CA ARG A 159 -17.68 -15.14 -13.09
C ARG A 159 -18.02 -16.53 -12.52
N GLY A 160 -17.31 -17.58 -12.97
CA GLY A 160 -17.37 -18.92 -12.38
C GLY A 160 -16.47 -19.03 -11.14
N VAL A 161 -16.86 -19.90 -10.21
CA VAL A 161 -16.33 -20.14 -8.85
C VAL A 161 -14.87 -20.66 -8.81
N VAL A 162 -13.98 -20.12 -9.63
CA VAL A 162 -12.55 -20.39 -9.58
C VAL A 162 -11.89 -19.16 -8.98
N LYS A 163 -11.42 -19.30 -7.73
CA LYS A 163 -10.60 -18.32 -7.02
C LYS A 163 -9.53 -17.83 -8.01
N ARG A 164 -9.63 -16.57 -8.45
CA ARG A 164 -8.63 -15.94 -9.33
C ARG A 164 -7.26 -16.21 -8.72
N SER A 165 -6.23 -16.33 -9.55
CA SER A 165 -4.85 -16.25 -9.06
C SER A 165 -4.63 -14.83 -8.53
N GLY A 166 -5.05 -14.62 -7.27
CA GLY A 166 -5.01 -13.38 -6.50
C GLY A 166 -3.58 -13.03 -6.09
N GLY A 167 -2.75 -12.72 -7.07
CA GLY A 167 -1.50 -12.02 -6.83
C GLY A 167 -1.77 -10.61 -6.33
N ASN A 168 -1.02 -10.15 -5.33
CA ASN A 168 -1.11 -8.79 -4.79
C ASN A 168 -0.43 -7.79 -5.76
N SER A 169 -1.07 -7.51 -6.89
CA SER A 169 -0.54 -6.60 -7.91
C SER A 169 -0.19 -5.24 -7.30
N ARG A 170 0.82 -4.56 -7.85
CA ARG A 170 1.27 -3.28 -7.30
C ARG A 170 1.24 -2.18 -8.33
N ILE A 171 0.71 -1.04 -7.92
CA ILE A 171 0.89 0.23 -8.61
C ILE A 171 1.77 1.07 -7.70
N ILE A 172 2.88 1.57 -8.24
CA ILE A 172 3.78 2.47 -7.54
C ILE A 172 3.71 3.83 -8.23
N VAL A 173 3.06 4.78 -7.57
CA VAL A 173 2.91 6.15 -8.06
C VAL A 173 4.13 6.97 -7.61
N CYS A 174 4.86 7.53 -8.56
CA CYS A 174 5.94 8.47 -8.31
C CYS A 174 5.42 9.88 -8.63
N ALA A 175 5.01 10.61 -7.58
CA ALA A 175 4.40 11.92 -7.71
C ALA A 175 5.35 13.03 -7.27
N LEU A 176 5.37 14.15 -7.99
CA LEU A 176 6.04 15.37 -7.54
C LEU A 176 5.11 16.26 -6.72
N ASN A 177 3.90 16.40 -7.26
CA ASN A 177 2.94 17.39 -6.83
C ASN A 177 1.54 16.96 -7.26
N HIS A 178 0.52 17.52 -6.62
CA HIS A 178 -0.86 17.39 -7.04
C HIS A 178 -1.43 18.78 -7.30
N PRO A 179 -2.04 19.03 -8.47
CA PRO A 179 -2.54 20.36 -8.82
C PRO A 179 -3.59 20.83 -7.80
N ASN A 180 -3.58 22.14 -7.58
CA ASN A 180 -4.36 22.80 -6.56
C ASN A 180 -5.68 23.32 -7.15
N TYR A 181 -6.77 22.58 -6.94
CA TYR A 181 -8.13 23.04 -7.21
C TYR A 181 -8.95 22.99 -5.92
N PRO A 182 -8.92 24.05 -5.07
CA PRO A 182 -9.59 24.03 -3.76
C PRO A 182 -11.10 23.73 -3.86
N HIS A 183 -11.74 24.24 -4.92
CA HIS A 183 -13.16 24.03 -5.18
C HIS A 183 -13.53 22.58 -5.56
N MET A 184 -12.56 21.77 -5.98
CA MET A 184 -12.77 20.36 -6.36
C MET A 184 -12.29 19.37 -5.30
N GLU A 185 -11.73 19.85 -4.18
CA GLU A 185 -11.04 19.01 -3.20
C GLU A 185 -11.93 17.91 -2.62
N LYS A 186 -13.18 18.22 -2.26
CA LYS A 186 -14.15 17.22 -1.75
C LYS A 186 -14.45 16.14 -2.77
N THR A 187 -14.60 16.50 -4.05
CA THR A 187 -14.84 15.56 -5.14
C THR A 187 -13.59 14.71 -5.41
N ALA A 188 -12.41 15.31 -5.36
CA ALA A 188 -11.14 14.63 -5.55
C ALA A 188 -10.87 13.59 -4.44
N ILE A 189 -11.13 13.93 -3.18
CA ILE A 189 -11.01 12.99 -2.05
C ILE A 189 -11.89 11.76 -2.28
N LYS A 190 -13.18 11.97 -2.59
CA LYS A 190 -14.13 10.87 -2.86
C LYS A 190 -13.70 10.02 -4.07
N TRP A 191 -13.19 10.66 -5.11
CA TRP A 191 -12.70 9.97 -6.31
C TRP A 191 -11.47 9.12 -6.02
N MET A 192 -10.49 9.66 -5.29
CA MET A 192 -9.28 8.94 -4.89
C MET A 192 -9.60 7.77 -3.95
N GLU A 193 -10.52 7.96 -3.01
CA GLU A 193 -11.04 6.88 -2.16
C GLU A 193 -11.74 5.79 -2.98
N HIS A 194 -12.60 6.17 -3.94
CA HIS A 194 -13.26 5.23 -4.85
C HIS A 194 -12.25 4.40 -5.65
N LEU A 195 -11.24 5.05 -6.25
CA LEU A 195 -10.15 4.36 -6.96
C LEU A 195 -9.39 3.41 -6.06
N GLY A 196 -9.13 3.78 -4.80
CA GLY A 196 -8.47 2.90 -3.83
C GLY A 196 -9.30 1.66 -3.49
N HIS A 197 -10.62 1.81 -3.36
CA HIS A 197 -11.52 0.67 -3.18
C HIS A 197 -11.60 -0.23 -4.43
N GLU A 198 -11.60 0.34 -5.63
CA GLU A 198 -11.53 -0.43 -6.88
C GLU A 198 -10.20 -1.17 -7.00
N ALA A 199 -9.08 -0.54 -6.64
CA ALA A 199 -7.79 -1.22 -6.58
C ALA A 199 -7.81 -2.40 -5.59
N HIS A 200 -8.36 -2.19 -4.39
CA HIS A 200 -8.51 -3.25 -3.39
C HIS A 200 -9.36 -4.42 -3.89
N ARG A 201 -10.51 -4.16 -4.55
CA ARG A 201 -11.37 -5.19 -5.17
C ARG A 201 -10.63 -6.02 -6.21
N HIS A 202 -9.66 -5.43 -6.89
CA HIS A 202 -8.81 -6.08 -7.88
C HIS A 202 -7.51 -6.66 -7.28
N ASN A 203 -7.41 -6.80 -5.96
CA ASN A 203 -6.20 -7.27 -5.26
C ASN A 203 -4.94 -6.47 -5.65
N THR A 204 -5.12 -5.18 -5.88
CA THR A 204 -4.05 -4.26 -6.27
C THR A 204 -3.79 -3.25 -5.16
N VAL A 205 -2.53 -3.12 -4.76
CA VAL A 205 -2.07 -2.15 -3.76
C VAL A 205 -1.50 -0.94 -4.49
N VAL A 206 -1.87 0.26 -4.06
CA VAL A 206 -1.37 1.52 -4.62
C VAL A 206 -0.46 2.22 -3.62
N ASP A 207 0.85 2.11 -3.82
CA ASP A 207 1.86 2.81 -3.04
C ASP A 207 2.17 4.17 -3.72
N ILE A 208 2.25 5.26 -2.95
CA ILE A 208 2.50 6.61 -3.45
C ILE A 208 3.80 7.12 -2.83
N LEU A 209 4.82 7.30 -3.66
CA LEU A 209 6.09 7.92 -3.30
C LEU A 209 6.10 9.32 -3.86
N CYS A 210 6.05 10.29 -2.97
CA CYS A 210 6.13 11.68 -3.31
C CYS A 210 7.54 12.18 -3.09
N ALA A 211 8.10 12.94 -4.03
CA ALA A 211 9.39 13.58 -3.82
C ALA A 211 9.40 15.01 -4.36
N GLY A 212 10.14 15.89 -3.67
CA GLY A 212 10.38 17.25 -4.11
C GLY A 212 9.94 18.30 -3.10
N ILE A 213 10.22 19.55 -3.43
CA ILE A 213 10.00 20.72 -2.56
C ILE A 213 8.59 21.31 -2.66
N CYS A 214 7.79 20.87 -3.64
CA CYS A 214 6.46 21.41 -3.85
C CYS A 214 5.45 20.75 -2.88
N PRO A 215 4.54 21.51 -2.25
CA PRO A 215 3.60 20.94 -1.29
C PRO A 215 2.65 19.95 -1.96
N VAL A 216 2.75 18.68 -1.56
CA VAL A 216 1.84 17.63 -1.99
C VAL A 216 0.56 17.64 -1.14
N ARG A 217 -0.59 17.54 -1.80
CA ARG A 217 -1.91 17.48 -1.13
C ARG A 217 -2.16 16.09 -0.53
N ILE A 218 -1.49 15.79 0.58
CA ILE A 218 -1.65 14.53 1.32
C ILE A 218 -3.12 14.18 1.59
N PRO A 219 -4.00 15.10 2.02
CA PRO A 219 -5.41 14.76 2.26
C PRO A 219 -6.17 14.22 1.04
N VAL A 220 -5.75 14.59 -0.18
CA VAL A 220 -6.36 14.13 -1.43
C VAL A 220 -5.80 12.77 -1.86
N LEU A 221 -4.49 12.55 -1.69
CA LEU A 221 -3.80 11.33 -2.13
C LEU A 221 -3.88 10.19 -1.12
N GLN A 222 -3.88 10.51 0.18
CA GLN A 222 -3.88 9.51 1.25
C GLN A 222 -5.08 8.54 1.20
N PRO A 223 -6.31 8.97 0.84
CA PRO A 223 -7.43 8.05 0.68
C PRO A 223 -7.17 6.94 -0.35
N LEU A 224 -6.50 7.22 -1.47
CA LEU A 224 -6.16 6.22 -2.49
C LEU A 224 -5.24 5.13 -1.94
N ALA A 225 -4.14 5.54 -1.29
CA ALA A 225 -3.20 4.60 -0.67
C ALA A 225 -3.88 3.83 0.48
N LYS A 226 -4.60 4.52 1.37
CA LYS A 226 -5.26 3.90 2.53
C LYS A 226 -6.31 2.87 2.10
N ALA A 227 -7.20 3.22 1.19
CA ALA A 227 -8.30 2.34 0.75
C ALA A 227 -7.80 1.11 -0.03
N SER A 228 -6.64 1.21 -0.70
CA SER A 228 -5.99 0.08 -1.38
C SER A 228 -5.06 -0.75 -0.48
N GLY A 229 -4.76 -0.28 0.74
CA GLY A 229 -3.79 -0.91 1.64
C GLY A 229 -2.32 -0.57 1.34
N GLY A 230 -2.08 0.44 0.50
CA GLY A 230 -0.76 0.97 0.21
C GLY A 230 -0.26 1.99 1.23
N VAL A 231 0.93 2.52 0.99
CA VAL A 231 1.54 3.58 1.81
C VAL A 231 1.72 4.86 1.00
N LEU A 232 1.71 5.99 1.72
CA LEU A 232 2.13 7.28 1.17
C LEU A 232 3.41 7.71 1.88
N VAL A 233 4.49 7.89 1.14
CA VAL A 233 5.80 8.29 1.67
C VAL A 233 6.22 9.62 1.03
N LEU A 234 6.75 10.53 1.85
CA LEU A 234 7.28 11.81 1.42
C LEU A 234 8.80 11.78 1.45
N HIS A 235 9.41 12.27 0.39
CA HIS A 235 10.85 12.45 0.23
C HIS A 235 11.16 13.90 -0.12
N ASP A 236 12.30 14.41 0.34
CA ASP A 236 12.75 15.76 -0.01
C ASP A 236 13.19 15.84 -1.49
N ASP A 237 13.75 14.74 -2.03
CA ASP A 237 14.21 14.61 -3.41
C ASP A 237 14.14 13.16 -3.93
N PHE A 238 14.50 12.94 -5.20
CA PHE A 238 14.60 11.60 -5.81
C PHE A 238 15.96 10.92 -5.59
N GLY A 239 16.67 11.29 -4.52
CA GLY A 239 17.97 10.74 -4.17
C GLY A 239 17.91 9.31 -3.64
N GLU A 240 18.95 8.90 -2.93
CA GLU A 240 19.14 7.52 -2.45
C GLU A 240 17.96 7.01 -1.62
N ALA A 241 17.44 7.84 -0.70
CA ALA A 241 16.32 7.46 0.16
C ALA A 241 15.04 7.14 -0.65
N PHE A 242 14.78 7.88 -1.74
CA PHE A 242 13.68 7.59 -2.64
C PHE A 242 13.91 6.27 -3.37
N GLY A 243 15.08 6.08 -3.98
CA GLY A 243 15.41 4.86 -4.73
C GLY A 243 15.30 3.59 -3.88
N VAL A 244 15.79 3.62 -2.63
CA VAL A 244 15.68 2.49 -1.70
C VAL A 244 14.22 2.20 -1.35
N ASN A 245 13.39 3.23 -1.12
CA ASN A 245 11.97 3.01 -0.80
C ASN A 245 11.16 2.58 -2.03
N LEU A 246 11.54 3.01 -3.23
CA LEU A 246 10.98 2.53 -4.49
C LEU A 246 11.22 1.02 -4.65
N GLN A 247 12.45 0.56 -4.41
CA GLN A 247 12.78 -0.87 -4.41
C GLN A 247 11.97 -1.63 -3.36
N ARG A 248 11.89 -1.12 -2.12
CA ARG A 248 11.11 -1.75 -1.04
C ARG A 248 9.62 -1.82 -1.37
N ALA A 249 9.05 -0.80 -2.01
CA ALA A 249 7.62 -0.78 -2.36
C ALA A 249 7.22 -1.98 -3.24
N SER A 250 8.11 -2.45 -4.13
CA SER A 250 7.85 -3.64 -4.96
C SER A 250 7.67 -4.94 -4.16
N GLY A 251 8.31 -5.05 -2.98
CA GLY A 251 8.37 -6.28 -2.18
C GLY A 251 7.79 -6.18 -0.76
N ARG A 252 7.19 -5.05 -0.37
CA ARG A 252 6.87 -4.70 1.02
C ARG A 252 5.89 -5.63 1.76
N ALA A 253 4.87 -6.13 1.07
CA ALA A 253 3.80 -6.88 1.76
C ALA A 253 4.13 -8.38 1.85
N ALA A 254 4.07 -8.90 3.08
CA ALA A 254 4.12 -10.33 3.37
C ALA A 254 2.82 -11.06 2.98
N GLY A 255 1.70 -10.33 2.94
CA GLY A 255 0.41 -10.87 2.54
C GLY A 255 -0.71 -9.84 2.43
N SER A 256 -1.93 -10.32 2.24
CA SER A 256 -3.17 -9.54 2.15
C SER A 256 -4.30 -10.24 2.90
N HIS A 257 -5.44 -9.55 3.04
CA HIS A 257 -6.65 -10.07 3.69
C HIS A 257 -6.39 -10.58 5.11
N GLY A 258 -5.63 -9.80 5.88
CA GLY A 258 -5.37 -10.10 7.27
C GLY A 258 -6.63 -9.97 8.11
N LEU A 259 -6.88 -10.96 8.94
CA LEU A 259 -7.85 -10.92 10.02
C LEU A 259 -7.10 -11.17 11.33
N LEU A 260 -6.98 -10.12 12.13
CA LEU A 260 -6.38 -10.15 13.45
C LEU A 260 -7.49 -10.33 14.48
N GLU A 261 -7.40 -11.39 15.25
CA GLU A 261 -8.29 -11.76 16.34
C GLU A 261 -7.56 -11.64 17.67
N LEU A 262 -8.18 -10.94 18.61
CA LEU A 262 -7.64 -10.65 19.93
C LEU A 262 -8.57 -11.23 20.99
N ARG A 263 -8.04 -12.12 21.82
CA ARG A 263 -8.72 -12.73 22.96
C ARG A 263 -7.94 -12.46 24.24
N CYS A 264 -8.65 -12.16 25.31
CA CYS A 264 -8.08 -11.99 26.65
C CYS A 264 -8.90 -12.76 27.69
N SER A 265 -8.34 -12.98 28.87
CA SER A 265 -9.09 -13.50 30.02
C SER A 265 -10.25 -12.58 30.39
N ASP A 266 -11.30 -13.14 31.01
CA ASP A 266 -12.57 -12.46 31.27
C ASP A 266 -12.43 -11.18 32.11
N ASP A 267 -11.42 -11.12 32.99
CA ASP A 267 -11.16 -9.99 33.89
C ASP A 267 -10.52 -8.78 33.18
N ILE A 268 -10.10 -8.93 31.92
CA ILE A 268 -9.53 -7.85 31.11
C ILE A 268 -10.52 -7.41 30.04
N PHE A 269 -10.53 -6.11 29.77
CA PHE A 269 -11.26 -5.50 28.68
C PHE A 269 -10.31 -4.70 27.79
N ILE A 270 -10.37 -4.93 26.48
CA ILE A 270 -9.62 -4.15 25.49
C ILE A 270 -10.41 -2.88 25.20
N THR A 271 -9.87 -1.72 25.59
CA THR A 271 -10.56 -0.42 25.44
C THR A 271 -10.28 0.25 24.11
N GLN A 272 -9.07 0.07 23.57
CA GLN A 272 -8.67 0.75 22.34
C GLN A 272 -7.58 -0.03 21.63
N VAL A 273 -7.70 -0.13 20.31
CA VAL A 273 -6.62 -0.62 19.44
C VAL A 273 -6.17 0.49 18.51
N VAL A 274 -4.86 0.72 18.44
CA VAL A 274 -4.24 1.70 17.54
C VAL A 274 -3.24 1.01 16.64
N GLY A 275 -3.52 0.97 15.35
CA GLY A 275 -2.67 0.31 14.36
C GLY A 275 -3.27 0.36 12.94
N PRO A 276 -2.60 -0.27 11.97
CA PRO A 276 -3.06 -0.33 10.58
C PRO A 276 -4.16 -1.39 10.43
N GLY A 277 -5.42 -0.97 10.49
CA GLY A 277 -6.56 -1.85 10.30
C GLY A 277 -7.88 -1.15 10.64
N GLU A 278 -8.98 -1.84 10.36
CA GLU A 278 -10.34 -1.39 10.66
C GLU A 278 -11.06 -2.48 11.46
N GLU A 279 -11.92 -2.07 12.39
CA GLU A 279 -12.71 -3.01 13.18
C GLU A 279 -13.59 -3.86 12.26
N ALA A 280 -13.56 -5.17 12.48
CA ALA A 280 -14.35 -6.12 11.71
C ALA A 280 -15.49 -6.66 12.57
N HIS A 281 -16.71 -6.59 12.07
CA HIS A 281 -17.84 -7.30 12.65
C HIS A 281 -18.00 -8.62 11.91
N ILE A 282 -17.71 -9.74 12.58
CA ILE A 282 -17.97 -11.08 12.06
C ILE A 282 -19.32 -11.51 12.59
N ASP A 283 -20.31 -11.65 11.70
CA ASP A 283 -21.56 -12.32 12.02
C ASP A 283 -21.28 -13.82 12.18
N THR A 284 -20.83 -14.23 13.37
CA THR A 284 -20.73 -15.65 13.70
C THR A 284 -22.14 -16.21 13.84
N ASN A 285 -22.68 -16.76 12.74
CA ASN A 285 -23.86 -17.63 12.76
C ASN A 285 -23.63 -18.95 13.52
N GLU A 286 -22.43 -19.16 14.08
CA GLU A 286 -22.12 -20.25 15.00
C GLU A 286 -21.95 -19.71 16.42
N THR A 287 -22.94 -20.00 17.24
CA THR A 287 -23.09 -19.62 18.64
C THR A 287 -22.01 -20.21 19.55
N PHE A 288 -21.01 -19.41 19.92
CA PHE A 288 -20.50 -19.42 21.29
C PHE A 288 -21.14 -18.26 22.03
N LYS A 289 -21.91 -18.56 23.08
CA LYS A 289 -22.79 -17.59 23.76
C LYS A 289 -22.08 -16.39 24.40
N ASN A 290 -20.74 -16.35 24.41
CA ASN A 290 -19.91 -15.28 24.98
C ASN A 290 -18.54 -15.18 24.27
N ASP A 291 -18.48 -15.16 22.93
CA ASP A 291 -17.19 -14.84 22.28
C ASP A 291 -16.96 -13.32 22.32
N THR A 292 -16.09 -12.86 23.22
CA THR A 292 -15.67 -11.46 23.38
C THR A 292 -14.41 -11.14 22.57
N ALA A 293 -14.10 -11.93 21.54
CA ALA A 293 -13.00 -11.65 20.64
C ALA A 293 -13.20 -10.34 19.88
N LEU A 294 -12.13 -9.52 19.84
CA LEU A 294 -12.08 -8.34 19.00
C LEU A 294 -11.41 -8.68 17.67
N TYR A 295 -12.08 -8.36 16.57
CA TYR A 295 -11.60 -8.63 15.21
C TYR A 295 -11.19 -7.35 14.50
N ILE A 296 -10.04 -7.38 13.83
CA ILE A 296 -9.48 -6.27 13.08
C ILE A 296 -9.12 -6.77 11.68
N LYS A 297 -9.71 -6.14 10.66
CA LYS A 297 -9.38 -6.39 9.27
C LYS A 297 -8.17 -5.55 8.87
N ILE A 298 -7.21 -6.20 8.23
CA ILE A 298 -5.96 -5.64 7.75
C ILE A 298 -5.89 -5.88 6.24
N ILE A 299 -5.88 -4.81 5.44
CA ILE A 299 -5.90 -4.94 3.97
C ILE A 299 -4.58 -5.51 3.44
N SER A 300 -3.46 -4.93 3.88
CA SER A 300 -2.10 -5.35 3.52
C SER A 300 -1.33 -5.73 4.77
N VAL A 301 -0.77 -6.93 4.80
CA VAL A 301 -0.01 -7.45 5.95
C VAL A 301 1.48 -7.33 5.68
N GLU A 302 2.21 -6.73 6.61
CA GLU A 302 3.67 -6.56 6.54
C GLU A 302 4.36 -7.14 7.77
N GLU A 303 5.65 -7.43 7.64
CA GLU A 303 6.43 -8.03 8.72
C GLU A 303 6.67 -7.06 9.89
N THR A 304 6.76 -5.75 9.62
CA THR A 304 7.07 -4.72 10.62
C THR A 304 5.85 -3.97 11.14
N GLN A 305 4.63 -4.43 10.82
CA GLN A 305 3.41 -3.82 11.34
C GLN A 305 3.28 -4.06 12.84
N SER A 306 2.88 -3.01 13.57
CA SER A 306 2.69 -3.06 15.03
C SER A 306 1.36 -2.47 15.45
N PHE A 307 0.69 -3.16 16.37
CA PHE A 307 -0.56 -2.72 16.99
C PHE A 307 -0.29 -2.33 18.45
N LEU A 308 -0.99 -1.30 18.90
CA LEU A 308 -1.07 -0.91 20.30
C LEU A 308 -2.42 -1.37 20.84
N LEU A 309 -2.40 -2.08 21.96
CA LEU A 309 -3.59 -2.51 22.69
C LEU A 309 -3.66 -1.77 24.02
N SER A 310 -4.71 -0.98 24.22
CA SER A 310 -5.05 -0.39 25.52
C SER A 310 -6.05 -1.31 26.21
N MET A 311 -5.78 -1.61 27.47
CA MET A 311 -6.53 -2.61 28.24
C MET A 311 -6.83 -2.07 29.63
N GLU A 312 -7.98 -2.46 30.18
CA GLU A 312 -8.42 -2.13 31.52
C GLU A 312 -8.88 -3.40 32.25
N THR A 313 -8.72 -3.42 33.56
CA THR A 313 -9.22 -4.49 34.41
C THR A 313 -10.69 -4.22 34.75
N LYS A 314 -11.57 -5.20 34.57
CA LYS A 314 -12.99 -5.08 34.94
C LYS A 314 -13.22 -5.06 36.45
N GLY A 315 -12.25 -5.55 37.20
CA GLY A 315 -12.22 -5.61 38.66
C GLY A 315 -10.93 -6.30 39.13
N ASP A 316 -10.92 -6.73 40.39
CA ASP A 316 -9.77 -7.43 40.97
C ASP A 316 -9.59 -8.80 40.31
N ILE A 317 -8.39 -9.06 39.79
CA ILE A 317 -8.05 -10.32 39.14
C ILE A 317 -7.68 -11.34 40.22
N LYS A 318 -8.49 -12.39 40.37
CA LYS A 318 -8.28 -13.43 41.39
C LYS A 318 -7.25 -14.49 41.01
N ASN A 319 -6.90 -14.55 39.73
CA ASN A 319 -5.98 -15.54 39.20
C ASN A 319 -4.54 -15.00 39.25
N ASP A 320 -3.57 -15.87 39.50
CA ASP A 320 -2.13 -15.53 39.49
C ASP A 320 -1.62 -15.06 38.11
N HIS A 321 -2.39 -15.35 37.05
CA HIS A 321 -2.00 -15.06 35.68
C HIS A 321 -3.20 -14.67 34.82
N VAL A 322 -2.91 -13.81 33.84
CA VAL A 322 -3.81 -13.41 32.77
C VAL A 322 -3.27 -13.95 31.44
N TYR A 323 -4.18 -14.37 30.57
CA TYR A 323 -3.85 -14.94 29.28
C TYR A 323 -4.34 -14.05 28.14
N PHE A 324 -3.50 -13.95 27.12
CA PHE A 324 -3.79 -13.25 25.88
C PHE A 324 -3.52 -14.19 24.71
N GLN A 325 -4.45 -14.27 23.78
CA GLN A 325 -4.28 -14.99 22.53
C GLN A 325 -4.51 -14.03 21.38
N ILE A 326 -3.47 -13.89 20.56
CA ILE A 326 -3.44 -13.02 19.38
C ILE A 326 -3.31 -13.96 18.19
N ALA A 327 -4.38 -14.11 17.42
CA ALA A 327 -4.38 -14.91 16.20
C ALA A 327 -4.47 -13.99 14.99
N ILE A 328 -3.67 -14.24 13.96
CA ILE A 328 -3.79 -13.57 12.67
C ILE A 328 -3.85 -14.60 11.56
N GLN A 329 -4.87 -14.48 10.72
CA GLN A 329 -4.99 -15.24 9.48
C GLN A 329 -4.80 -14.28 8.31
N TYR A 330 -3.95 -14.62 7.34
CA TYR A 330 -3.76 -13.80 6.14
C TYR A 330 -3.35 -14.65 4.94
N SER A 331 -3.57 -14.18 3.73
CA SER A 331 -3.09 -14.84 2.51
C SER A 331 -1.70 -14.31 2.17
N ASN A 332 -0.70 -15.19 2.09
CA ASN A 332 0.66 -14.77 1.73
C ASN A 332 0.81 -14.48 0.23
N VAL A 333 2.01 -14.05 -0.19
CA VAL A 333 2.34 -13.78 -1.61
C VAL A 333 2.16 -14.99 -2.55
N HIS A 334 2.11 -16.21 -1.99
CA HIS A 334 1.86 -17.46 -2.72
C HIS A 334 0.38 -17.89 -2.68
N GLN A 335 -0.53 -17.04 -2.18
CA GLN A 335 -1.96 -17.32 -2.00
C GLN A 335 -2.26 -18.50 -1.06
N ALA A 336 -1.32 -18.83 -0.17
CA ALA A 336 -1.57 -19.75 0.93
C ALA A 336 -2.15 -18.96 2.10
N ASP A 337 -3.19 -19.49 2.72
CA ASP A 337 -3.75 -18.92 3.94
C ASP A 337 -2.87 -19.35 5.12
N ILE A 338 -2.24 -18.37 5.76
CA ILE A 338 -1.29 -18.53 6.84
C ILE A 338 -1.95 -18.12 8.15
N PRO A 339 -2.20 -19.06 9.07
CA PRO A 339 -2.52 -18.73 10.46
C PRO A 339 -1.23 -18.53 11.26
N ARG A 340 -1.20 -17.50 12.11
CA ARG A 340 -0.20 -17.32 13.16
C ARG A 340 -0.92 -17.08 14.47
N VAL A 341 -0.53 -17.79 15.52
CA VAL A 341 -1.12 -17.63 16.85
C VAL A 341 0.00 -17.37 17.84
N ILE A 342 -0.17 -16.32 18.63
CA ILE A 342 0.72 -15.93 19.71
C ILE A 342 -0.09 -16.00 20.99
N THR A 343 0.37 -16.78 21.96
CA THR A 343 -0.23 -16.84 23.29
C THR A 343 0.75 -16.29 24.30
N VAL A 344 0.33 -15.26 25.03
CA VAL A 344 1.13 -14.60 26.06
C VAL A 344 0.44 -14.81 27.40
N ARG A 345 1.23 -15.09 28.42
CA ARG A 345 0.79 -15.16 29.81
C ARG A 345 1.51 -14.09 30.61
N LEU A 346 0.78 -13.27 31.33
CA LEU A 346 1.34 -12.24 32.22
C LEU A 346 0.96 -12.57 33.68
N PRO A 347 1.90 -12.44 34.64
CA PRO A 347 1.59 -12.61 36.06
C PRO A 347 0.76 -11.44 36.57
N THR A 348 -0.13 -11.71 37.53
CA THR A 348 -0.78 -10.68 38.34
C THR A 348 0.08 -10.35 39.55
N VAL A 349 -0.05 -9.14 40.07
CA VAL A 349 0.73 -8.63 41.20
C VAL A 349 -0.20 -7.90 42.17
N ASP A 350 -0.01 -8.13 43.46
CA ASP A 350 -0.81 -7.49 44.52
C ASP A 350 -0.13 -6.23 45.07
N GLY A 351 1.16 -6.03 44.77
CA GLY A 351 1.98 -4.96 45.33
C GLY A 351 2.39 -3.89 44.32
N ILE A 352 2.34 -2.62 44.73
CA ILE A 352 2.81 -1.48 43.92
C ILE A 352 4.29 -1.63 43.53
N SER A 353 5.13 -2.17 44.43
CA SER A 353 6.56 -2.35 44.15
C SER A 353 6.78 -3.32 42.99
N GLU A 354 6.10 -4.46 42.98
CA GLU A 354 6.22 -5.47 41.92
C GLU A 354 5.66 -4.92 40.60
N TYR A 355 4.53 -4.21 40.66
CA TYR A 355 3.97 -3.49 39.52
C TYR A 355 5.00 -2.52 38.91
N LEU A 356 5.59 -1.64 39.72
CA LEU A 356 6.57 -0.65 39.24
C LEU A 356 7.82 -1.32 38.63
N THR A 357 8.27 -2.46 39.19
CA THR A 357 9.40 -3.20 38.61
C THR A 357 9.08 -3.88 37.27
N SER A 358 7.80 -4.10 36.97
CA SER A 358 7.36 -4.70 35.70
C SER A 358 7.24 -3.69 34.55
N VAL A 359 7.29 -2.39 34.86
CA VAL A 359 7.11 -1.32 33.87
C VAL A 359 8.31 -1.24 32.93
N GLN A 360 8.04 -1.32 31.62
CA GLN A 360 9.03 -1.12 30.57
C GLN A 360 8.90 0.32 30.04
N ASP A 361 9.83 1.18 30.42
CA ASP A 361 9.84 2.60 30.10
C ASP A 361 9.91 2.89 28.59
N GLU A 362 10.74 2.17 27.84
CA GLU A 362 10.83 2.30 26.38
C GLU A 362 9.49 2.00 25.68
N VAL A 363 8.82 0.93 26.10
CA VAL A 363 7.52 0.54 25.55
C VAL A 363 6.46 1.58 25.90
N VAL A 364 6.40 2.00 27.17
CA VAL A 364 5.46 3.03 27.64
C VAL A 364 5.62 4.33 26.86
N ALA A 365 6.85 4.76 26.57
CA ALA A 365 7.11 5.96 25.78
C ALA A 365 6.47 5.88 24.38
N VAL A 366 6.62 4.74 23.69
CA VAL A 366 6.00 4.51 22.37
C VAL A 366 4.47 4.47 22.48
N LEU A 367 3.92 3.83 23.52
CA LEU A 367 2.48 3.75 23.75
C LEU A 367 1.87 5.14 23.95
N VAL A 368 2.49 5.97 24.80
CA VAL A 368 2.06 7.35 25.07
C VAL A 368 2.16 8.20 23.80
N ALA A 369 3.24 8.07 23.03
CA ALA A 369 3.42 8.79 21.77
C ALA A 369 2.32 8.44 20.75
N LYS A 370 2.05 7.15 20.51
CA LYS A 370 0.98 6.69 19.60
C LYS A 370 -0.39 7.21 20.04
N ARG A 371 -0.71 7.15 21.34
CA ARG A 371 -1.98 7.66 21.90
C ARG A 371 -2.12 9.17 21.72
N THR A 372 -1.04 9.91 21.94
CA THR A 372 -1.01 11.38 21.83
C THR A 372 -1.19 11.80 20.37
N LEU A 373 -0.52 11.14 19.44
CA LEU A 373 -0.63 11.41 18.02
C LEU A 373 -2.05 11.13 17.49
N LEU A 374 -2.68 10.04 17.94
CA LEU A 374 -4.07 9.75 17.61
C LEU A 374 -5.02 10.84 18.12
N ARG A 375 -4.85 11.28 19.38
CA ARG A 375 -5.64 12.39 19.94
C ARG A 375 -5.47 13.68 19.16
N ALA A 376 -4.23 14.04 18.82
CA ALA A 376 -3.93 15.22 18.03
C ALA A 376 -4.62 15.17 16.66
N LYS A 377 -4.58 14.01 15.98
CA LYS A 377 -5.29 13.81 14.72
C LYS A 377 -6.81 14.01 14.87
N THR A 378 -7.43 13.42 15.88
CA THR A 378 -8.87 13.54 16.12
C THR A 378 -9.29 14.99 16.40
N ILE A 379 -8.53 15.70 17.25
CA ILE A 379 -8.79 17.11 17.56
C ILE A 379 -8.63 17.98 16.32
N LEU A 380 -7.57 17.76 15.52
CA LEU A 380 -7.34 18.48 14.28
C LEU A 380 -8.51 18.27 13.29
N MET A 381 -9.01 17.04 13.16
CA MET A 381 -10.16 16.76 12.30
C MET A 381 -11.43 17.47 12.79
N GLN A 382 -11.68 17.52 14.09
CA GLN A 382 -12.81 18.28 14.65
C GLN A 382 -12.70 19.78 14.34
N LEU A 383 -11.53 20.38 14.57
CA LEU A 383 -11.29 21.79 14.26
C LEU A 383 -11.44 22.11 12.77
N ILE A 384 -11.01 21.23 11.88
CA ILE A 384 -11.18 21.39 10.43
C ILE A 384 -12.67 21.29 10.05
N CYS A 385 -13.43 20.37 10.66
CA CYS A 385 -14.87 20.25 10.42
C CYS A 385 -15.67 21.44 10.96
N GLU A 386 -15.20 22.12 12.01
CA GLU A 386 -15.84 23.33 12.55
C GLU A 386 -15.55 24.59 11.72
N GLN A 387 -14.51 24.58 10.87
CA GLN A 387 -14.16 25.71 9.99
C GLN A 387 -14.66 25.56 8.54
N GLN A 388 -15.31 24.46 8.18
CA GLN A 388 -16.00 24.24 6.89
C GLN A 388 -17.51 24.35 7.06
#